data_AF-A0A519GGP6-F1
#
_entry.id   AF-A0A519GGP6-F1
#
_cell.length_a   1.000
_cell.length_b   1.000
_cell.length_c   1.000
_cell.angle_alpha   90.00
_cell.angle_beta   90.00
_cell.angle_gamma   90.00
#
_symmetry.space_group_name_H-M   'P 1'
#
loop_
_entity.id
_entity.type
_entity.pdbx_description
1 polymer ?
#
loop_
_entity_poly.entity_id
_entity_poly.type
_entity_poly.pdbx_seq_one_letter_code
_entity_poly.pdbx_strand_id
1 'polypeptide(L)'
;TNAVGMALAEKLLAAEFNRDGHEIVDHHTYAFLGDGCMMEGISHEAAGLAGAWRLGKLIALYDDNGISIDGQVKPWFVDNTKERFEAHGWNVIGTIDGNDAKDVSKAIAKAKKNSDDKPTLIICKTVIGKGSPNRAGTAKAHGEALGAEEIKLTRESLHWTAPAFEIPAEVYQDWDAKERGAKTEADWNEKFAAYAAAFPELASEFTRRMKGELPKNFHQVAFDTVVAAHEKHETVASRKASQLALESFTAALPEMLGGSADLTGSNLTNTKSTPALRFDAKTGAVVLGEPPQAAAQAAEDEAKPGSTADAAPKPHGVIGRHINYGVREFGMAAVMNGVAVHGGY
;
A
#
# COMPACT_ATOMS: atom_id res chain seq x y z
N THR A 1 0.26 -9.58 0.41
CA THR A 1 0.76 -8.87 1.61
C THR A 1 1.54 -7.61 1.24
N ASN A 2 2.52 -7.64 0.33
CA ASN A 2 3.22 -6.41 -0.10
C ASN A 2 2.25 -5.34 -0.63
N ALA A 3 1.23 -5.72 -1.40
CA ALA A 3 0.18 -4.81 -1.86
C ALA A 3 -0.56 -4.08 -0.72
N VAL A 4 -0.71 -4.71 0.45
CA VAL A 4 -1.28 -4.04 1.64
C VAL A 4 -0.34 -2.96 2.15
N GLY A 5 0.98 -3.20 2.14
CA GLY A 5 1.98 -2.20 2.48
C GLY A 5 2.06 -1.04 1.49
N MET A 6 1.97 -1.32 0.18
CA MET A 6 1.94 -0.29 -0.86
C MET A 6 0.69 0.60 -0.71
N ALA A 7 -0.49 0.00 -0.51
CA ALA A 7 -1.73 0.75 -0.29
C ALA A 7 -1.73 1.54 1.03
N LEU A 8 -1.08 1.02 2.07
CA LEU A 8 -0.88 1.77 3.31
C LEU A 8 0.03 2.99 3.06
N ALA A 9 1.18 2.80 2.40
CA ALA A 9 2.12 3.88 2.11
C ALA A 9 1.49 4.99 1.27
N GLU A 10 0.73 4.64 0.22
CA GLU A 10 -0.05 5.61 -0.58
C GLU A 10 -0.97 6.44 0.32
N LYS A 11 -1.76 5.78 1.17
CA LYS A 11 -2.74 6.44 2.04
C LYS A 11 -2.08 7.37 3.06
N LEU A 12 -0.94 6.97 3.61
CA LEU A 12 -0.19 7.77 4.57
C LEU A 12 0.49 8.98 3.91
N LEU A 13 1.13 8.78 2.75
CA LEU A 13 1.72 9.88 1.98
C LEU A 13 0.65 10.87 1.49
N ALA A 14 -0.51 10.39 1.06
CA ALA A 14 -1.64 11.25 0.71
C ALA A 14 -2.08 12.10 1.92
N ALA A 15 -2.23 11.50 3.11
CA ALA A 15 -2.58 12.22 4.32
C ALA A 15 -1.51 13.23 4.77
N GLU A 16 -0.22 12.94 4.55
CA GLU A 16 0.87 13.84 4.92
C GLU A 16 1.07 14.99 3.93
N PHE A 17 0.97 14.74 2.63
CA PHE A 17 1.42 15.66 1.60
C PHE A 17 0.31 16.33 0.80
N ASN A 18 -0.85 15.71 0.61
CA ASN A 18 -1.94 16.38 -0.09
C ASN A 18 -2.44 17.59 0.70
N ARG A 19 -2.81 18.65 -0.01
CA ARG A 19 -3.36 19.89 0.55
C ARG A 19 -4.61 20.27 -0.24
N ASP A 20 -5.45 21.13 0.32
CA ASP A 20 -6.63 21.62 -0.38
C ASP A 20 -6.24 22.22 -1.74
N GLY A 21 -6.84 21.70 -2.81
CA GLY A 21 -6.53 22.08 -4.19
C GLY A 21 -5.25 21.46 -4.78
N HIS A 22 -4.50 20.66 -4.01
CA HIS A 22 -3.27 20.01 -4.46
C HIS A 22 -3.19 18.54 -4.01
N GLU A 23 -3.62 17.64 -4.89
CA GLU A 23 -3.55 16.19 -4.70
C GLU A 23 -2.38 15.63 -5.54
N ILE A 24 -1.25 15.37 -4.89
CA ILE A 24 -0.04 14.86 -5.53
C ILE A 24 0.18 13.36 -5.29
N VAL A 25 -0.53 12.76 -4.33
CA VAL A 25 -0.55 11.32 -4.09
C VAL A 25 -1.98 10.83 -4.24
N ASP A 26 -2.26 10.16 -5.35
CA ASP A 26 -3.55 9.54 -5.64
C ASP A 26 -3.39 8.39 -6.64
N HIS A 27 -3.18 7.18 -6.13
CA HIS A 27 -3.09 5.99 -6.98
C HIS A 27 -3.64 4.75 -6.30
N HIS A 28 -4.01 3.78 -7.13
CA HIS A 28 -4.53 2.50 -6.67
C HIS A 28 -3.41 1.46 -6.55
N THR A 29 -3.60 0.49 -5.66
CA THR A 29 -2.81 -0.74 -5.64
C THR A 29 -3.67 -1.90 -6.13
N TYR A 30 -3.23 -2.57 -7.18
CA TYR A 30 -3.89 -3.76 -7.73
C TYR A 30 -3.08 -5.02 -7.42
N ALA A 31 -3.76 -6.11 -7.07
CA ALA A 31 -3.12 -7.40 -6.83
C ALA A 31 -3.90 -8.54 -7.50
N PHE A 32 -3.19 -9.42 -8.22
CA PHE A 32 -3.72 -10.72 -8.62
C PHE A 32 -3.32 -11.76 -7.59
N LEU A 33 -4.22 -12.69 -7.32
CA LEU A 33 -4.01 -13.79 -6.38
C LEU A 33 -4.84 -15.00 -6.81
N GLY A 34 -4.43 -16.20 -6.39
CA GLY A 34 -5.13 -17.46 -6.67
C GLY A 34 -5.37 -18.26 -5.40
N ASP A 35 -5.87 -19.50 -5.54
CA ASP A 35 -6.21 -20.39 -4.42
C ASP A 35 -5.04 -20.59 -3.43
N GLY A 36 -3.82 -20.73 -3.95
CA GLY A 36 -2.61 -20.86 -3.11
C GLY A 36 -2.41 -19.69 -2.16
N CYS A 37 -2.62 -18.46 -2.64
CA CYS A 37 -2.54 -17.27 -1.80
C CYS A 37 -3.66 -17.24 -0.76
N MET A 38 -4.86 -17.71 -1.10
CA MET A 38 -6.00 -17.72 -0.18
C MET A 38 -5.84 -18.75 0.95
N MET A 39 -5.22 -19.89 0.66
CA MET A 39 -4.93 -20.93 1.67
C MET A 39 -3.84 -20.50 2.67
N GLU A 40 -2.85 -19.73 2.23
CA GLU A 40 -1.74 -19.31 3.08
C GLU A 40 -2.18 -18.39 4.23
N GLY A 41 -1.76 -18.70 5.46
CA GLY A 41 -2.17 -17.98 6.67
C GLY A 41 -1.81 -16.48 6.65
N ILE A 42 -0.74 -16.12 5.94
CA ILE A 42 -0.31 -14.72 5.77
C ILE A 42 -1.38 -13.85 5.08
N SER A 43 -2.28 -14.46 4.29
CA SER A 43 -3.40 -13.76 3.66
C SER A 43 -4.45 -13.33 4.69
N HIS A 44 -4.71 -14.13 5.73
CA HIS A 44 -5.58 -13.75 6.84
C HIS A 44 -5.02 -12.55 7.60
N GLU A 45 -3.72 -12.59 7.93
CA GLU A 45 -3.05 -11.49 8.62
C GLU A 45 -3.17 -10.17 7.85
N ALA A 46 -2.79 -10.19 6.56
CA ALA A 46 -2.79 -8.99 5.74
C ALA A 46 -4.21 -8.50 5.38
N ALA A 47 -5.15 -9.40 5.09
CA ALA A 47 -6.53 -9.02 4.79
C ALA A 47 -7.21 -8.40 6.02
N GLY A 48 -6.99 -8.96 7.21
CA GLY A 48 -7.49 -8.39 8.47
C GLY A 48 -6.94 -6.99 8.74
N LEU A 49 -5.64 -6.77 8.51
CA LEU A 49 -5.03 -5.44 8.65
C LEU A 49 -5.55 -4.44 7.62
N ALA A 50 -5.62 -4.82 6.34
CA ALA A 50 -6.12 -3.95 5.28
C ALA A 50 -7.56 -3.50 5.51
N GLY A 51 -8.41 -4.40 6.04
CA GLY A 51 -9.77 -4.09 6.45
C GLY A 51 -9.82 -3.13 7.64
N ALA A 52 -9.03 -3.40 8.69
CA ALA A 52 -8.94 -2.53 9.86
C ALA A 52 -8.43 -1.12 9.52
N TRP A 53 -7.54 -0.99 8.54
CA TRP A 53 -7.00 0.28 8.05
C TRP A 53 -7.83 0.92 6.94
N ARG A 54 -8.91 0.26 6.49
CA ARG A 54 -9.81 0.75 5.44
C ARG A 54 -9.05 1.22 4.20
N LEU A 55 -8.27 0.32 3.62
CA LEU A 55 -7.46 0.62 2.43
C LEU A 55 -8.30 0.62 1.14
N GLY A 56 -9.16 1.64 0.97
CA GLY A 56 -10.13 1.73 -0.13
C GLY A 56 -9.54 1.66 -1.55
N LYS A 57 -8.29 2.10 -1.72
CA LYS A 57 -7.57 2.06 -3.00
C LYS A 57 -6.86 0.73 -3.27
N LEU A 58 -6.99 -0.26 -2.38
CA LEU A 58 -6.53 -1.64 -2.61
C LEU A 58 -7.64 -2.47 -3.28
N ILE A 59 -7.36 -2.94 -4.50
CA ILE A 59 -8.27 -3.79 -5.26
C ILE A 59 -7.55 -5.10 -5.62
N ALA A 60 -8.01 -6.20 -5.03
CA ALA A 60 -7.51 -7.54 -5.32
C ALA A 60 -8.45 -8.27 -6.29
N LEU A 61 -7.89 -8.96 -7.28
CA LEU A 61 -8.62 -9.83 -8.19
C LEU A 61 -8.20 -11.27 -7.90
N TYR A 62 -9.18 -12.07 -7.50
CA TYR A 62 -9.01 -13.48 -7.19
C TYR A 62 -9.31 -14.32 -8.42
N ASP A 63 -8.30 -15.02 -8.92
CA ASP A 63 -8.43 -16.09 -9.90
C ASP A 63 -9.05 -17.33 -9.26
N ASP A 64 -10.38 -17.37 -9.17
CA ASP A 64 -11.14 -18.53 -8.69
C ASP A 64 -11.27 -19.54 -9.83
N ASN A 65 -10.20 -20.29 -10.08
CA ASN A 65 -10.19 -21.31 -11.12
C ASN A 65 -10.54 -22.72 -10.57
N GLY A 66 -10.45 -22.91 -9.24
CA GLY A 66 -10.82 -24.14 -8.55
C GLY A 66 -9.78 -25.26 -8.64
N ILE A 67 -8.55 -24.96 -9.05
CA ILE A 67 -7.45 -25.89 -9.26
C ILE A 67 -6.19 -25.42 -8.54
N SER A 68 -5.59 -26.31 -7.75
CA SER A 68 -4.21 -26.21 -7.26
C SER A 68 -3.34 -27.29 -7.92
N ILE A 69 -2.06 -27.36 -7.54
CA ILE A 69 -1.11 -28.35 -8.09
C ILE A 69 -1.65 -29.79 -7.97
N ASP A 70 -2.21 -30.14 -6.80
CA ASP A 70 -2.73 -31.50 -6.55
C ASP A 70 -4.10 -31.79 -7.18
N GLY A 71 -4.68 -30.84 -7.94
CA GLY A 71 -5.96 -31.02 -8.61
C GLY A 71 -7.04 -30.06 -8.13
N GLN A 72 -8.29 -30.54 -8.11
CA GLN A 72 -9.45 -29.74 -7.69
C GLN A 72 -9.35 -29.39 -6.22
N VAL A 73 -9.48 -28.11 -5.88
CA VAL A 73 -9.18 -27.61 -4.52
C VAL A 73 -10.19 -28.04 -3.45
N LYS A 74 -11.43 -28.38 -3.83
CA LYS A 74 -12.55 -28.64 -2.91
C LYS A 74 -12.25 -29.61 -1.75
N PRO A 75 -11.46 -30.68 -1.89
CA PRO A 75 -11.19 -31.59 -0.78
C PRO A 75 -10.30 -30.99 0.33
N TRP A 76 -9.54 -29.91 0.08
CA TRP A 76 -8.63 -29.29 1.05
C TRP A 76 -8.81 -27.78 1.22
N PHE A 77 -9.57 -27.12 0.34
CA PHE A 77 -9.94 -25.72 0.43
C PHE A 77 -11.44 -25.58 0.26
N VAL A 78 -12.13 -25.40 1.39
CA VAL A 78 -13.60 -25.39 1.50
C VAL A 78 -14.15 -24.04 1.97
N ASP A 79 -13.28 -23.04 2.14
CA ASP A 79 -13.65 -21.73 2.64
C ASP A 79 -14.73 -21.07 1.78
N ASN A 80 -15.73 -20.47 2.43
CA ASN A 80 -16.48 -19.40 1.80
C ASN A 80 -15.61 -18.14 1.76
N THR A 81 -14.83 -18.00 0.68
CA THR A 81 -13.88 -16.89 0.52
C THR A 81 -14.57 -15.52 0.56
N LYS A 82 -15.80 -15.43 0.02
CA LYS A 82 -16.58 -14.19 0.09
C LYS A 82 -16.87 -13.81 1.54
N GLU A 83 -17.46 -14.73 2.32
CA GLU A 83 -17.80 -14.46 3.73
C GLU A 83 -16.55 -14.17 4.56
N ARG A 84 -15.44 -14.87 4.31
CA ARG A 84 -14.16 -14.60 4.98
C ARG A 84 -13.69 -13.16 4.77
N PHE A 85 -13.74 -12.65 3.54
CA PHE A 85 -13.31 -11.28 3.24
C PHE A 85 -14.32 -10.23 3.74
N GLU A 86 -15.62 -10.50 3.65
CA GLU A 86 -16.66 -9.66 4.26
C GLU A 86 -16.47 -9.56 5.78
N ALA A 87 -16.11 -10.67 6.45
CA ALA A 87 -15.78 -10.68 7.88
C ALA A 87 -14.51 -9.88 8.22
N HIS A 88 -13.59 -9.71 7.28
CA HIS A 88 -12.45 -8.80 7.41
C HIS A 88 -12.81 -7.33 7.12
N GLY A 89 -14.06 -7.02 6.76
CA GLY A 89 -14.49 -5.66 6.43
C GLY A 89 -14.17 -5.24 4.99
N TRP A 90 -13.93 -6.19 4.09
CA TRP A 90 -13.74 -5.91 2.67
C TRP A 90 -15.07 -5.73 1.94
N ASN A 91 -15.06 -4.92 0.89
CA ASN A 91 -16.08 -4.99 -0.15
C ASN A 91 -15.79 -6.21 -1.05
N VAL A 92 -16.79 -7.04 -1.34
CA VAL A 92 -16.60 -8.21 -2.21
C VAL A 92 -17.52 -8.10 -3.42
N ILE A 93 -16.94 -8.19 -4.62
CA ILE A 93 -17.66 -8.17 -5.89
C ILE A 93 -17.52 -9.55 -6.54
N GLY A 94 -18.65 -10.10 -6.98
CA GLY A 94 -18.71 -11.37 -7.70
C GLY A 94 -19.45 -12.46 -6.94
N THR A 95 -19.37 -13.71 -7.40
CA THR A 95 -18.52 -14.19 -8.52
C THR A 95 -18.89 -13.58 -9.88
N ILE A 96 -17.90 -13.10 -10.64
CA ILE A 96 -18.05 -12.56 -12.02
C ILE A 96 -17.44 -13.52 -13.06
N ASP A 97 -17.75 -13.36 -14.35
CA ASP A 97 -17.03 -14.10 -15.41
C ASP A 97 -15.64 -13.49 -15.63
N GLY A 98 -14.61 -14.14 -15.11
CA GLY A 98 -13.23 -13.70 -15.24
C GLY A 98 -12.67 -13.80 -16.66
N ASN A 99 -13.42 -14.38 -17.60
CA ASN A 99 -13.04 -14.46 -19.00
C ASN A 99 -13.80 -13.49 -19.91
N ASP A 100 -14.70 -12.68 -19.36
CA ASP A 100 -15.32 -11.56 -20.06
C ASP A 100 -14.64 -10.26 -19.60
N ALA A 101 -13.81 -9.68 -20.48
CA ALA A 101 -13.10 -8.43 -20.22
C ALA A 101 -14.06 -7.27 -19.87
N LYS A 102 -15.29 -7.26 -20.39
CA LYS A 102 -16.29 -6.24 -20.06
C LYS A 102 -16.81 -6.41 -18.64
N ASP A 103 -16.99 -7.64 -18.18
CA ASP A 103 -17.45 -7.92 -16.81
C ASP A 103 -16.36 -7.56 -15.79
N VAL A 104 -15.11 -7.96 -16.06
CA VAL A 104 -13.94 -7.57 -15.26
C VAL A 104 -13.78 -6.04 -15.21
N SER A 105 -13.90 -5.36 -16.36
CA SER A 105 -13.80 -3.89 -16.43
C SER A 105 -14.91 -3.20 -15.61
N LYS A 106 -16.15 -3.69 -15.69
CA LYS A 106 -17.27 -3.17 -14.87
C LYS A 106 -17.04 -3.39 -13.38
N ALA A 107 -16.52 -4.55 -12.98
CA ALA A 107 -16.23 -4.86 -11.59
C ALA A 107 -15.11 -3.97 -11.03
N ILE A 108 -14.02 -3.75 -11.79
CA ILE A 108 -12.96 -2.82 -11.41
C ILE A 108 -13.51 -1.39 -11.31
N ALA A 109 -14.30 -0.94 -12.28
CA ALA A 109 -14.92 0.39 -12.24
C ALA A 109 -15.86 0.57 -11.04
N LYS A 110 -16.58 -0.48 -10.63
CA LYS A 110 -17.39 -0.49 -9.41
C LYS A 110 -16.52 -0.44 -8.15
N ALA A 111 -15.43 -1.21 -8.10
CA ALA A 111 -14.49 -1.22 -6.99
C ALA A 111 -13.86 0.17 -6.75
N LYS A 112 -13.44 0.87 -7.81
CA LYS A 112 -12.87 2.23 -7.72
C LYS A 112 -13.87 3.29 -7.22
N LYS A 113 -15.18 3.00 -7.31
CA LYS A 113 -16.26 3.90 -6.85
C LYS A 113 -16.73 3.59 -5.44
N ASN A 114 -16.05 2.68 -4.73
CA ASN A 114 -16.43 2.32 -3.37
C ASN A 114 -16.29 3.53 -2.43
N SER A 115 -17.41 4.04 -1.93
CA SER A 115 -17.47 5.22 -1.05
C SER A 115 -17.17 4.91 0.42
N ASP A 116 -17.08 3.64 0.80
CA ASP A 116 -16.89 3.23 2.20
C ASP A 116 -15.39 3.05 2.55
N ASP A 117 -14.45 3.41 1.67
CA ASP A 117 -13.01 3.20 1.87
C ASP A 117 -12.61 1.75 2.23
N LYS A 118 -13.46 0.77 1.92
CA LYS A 118 -13.14 -0.65 2.16
C LYS A 118 -12.23 -1.15 1.04
N PRO A 119 -11.18 -1.92 1.34
CA PRO A 119 -10.46 -2.66 0.31
C PRO A 119 -11.44 -3.58 -0.42
N THR A 120 -11.21 -3.83 -1.72
CA THR A 120 -12.14 -4.63 -2.54
C THR A 120 -11.49 -5.93 -3.01
N LEU A 121 -12.21 -7.04 -2.83
CA LEU A 121 -11.93 -8.32 -3.49
C LEU A 121 -12.91 -8.52 -4.65
N ILE A 122 -12.39 -8.78 -5.84
CA ILE A 122 -13.18 -9.18 -7.01
C ILE A 122 -12.94 -10.68 -7.24
N ILE A 123 -13.99 -11.49 -7.12
CA ILE A 123 -13.92 -12.95 -7.34
C ILE A 123 -14.20 -13.24 -8.81
N CYS A 124 -13.14 -13.57 -9.55
CA CYS A 124 -13.19 -13.82 -10.99
C CYS A 124 -13.24 -15.32 -11.26
N LYS A 125 -14.37 -15.84 -11.77
CA LYS A 125 -14.44 -17.24 -12.19
C LYS A 125 -13.72 -17.43 -13.52
N THR A 126 -12.64 -18.17 -13.52
CA THR A 126 -11.85 -18.47 -14.72
C THR A 126 -11.76 -19.98 -14.96
N VAL A 127 -11.15 -20.34 -16.09
CA VAL A 127 -10.76 -21.72 -16.37
C VAL A 127 -9.24 -21.71 -16.55
N ILE A 128 -8.51 -22.41 -15.68
CA ILE A 128 -7.05 -22.56 -15.82
C ILE A 128 -6.73 -23.13 -17.21
N GLY A 129 -5.75 -22.55 -17.91
CA GLY A 129 -5.39 -22.99 -19.26
C GLY A 129 -6.49 -22.78 -20.32
N LYS A 130 -7.44 -21.86 -20.12
CA LYS A 130 -8.51 -21.57 -21.09
C LYS A 130 -7.93 -21.39 -22.51
N GLY A 131 -8.56 -22.07 -23.47
CA GLY A 131 -8.14 -22.11 -24.87
C GLY A 131 -7.44 -23.41 -25.25
N SER A 132 -6.82 -24.11 -24.31
CA SER A 132 -6.24 -25.45 -24.56
C SER A 132 -7.34 -26.52 -24.57
N PRO A 133 -7.57 -27.24 -25.67
CA PRO A 133 -8.64 -28.23 -25.73
C PRO A 133 -8.48 -29.40 -24.74
N ASN A 134 -7.24 -29.82 -24.45
CA ASN A 134 -7.00 -31.01 -23.63
C ASN A 134 -6.48 -30.71 -22.22
N ARG A 135 -6.03 -29.48 -21.93
CA ARG A 135 -5.48 -29.10 -20.62
C ARG A 135 -6.34 -28.10 -19.84
N ALA A 136 -7.26 -27.38 -20.50
CA ALA A 136 -8.12 -26.42 -19.83
C ALA A 136 -8.91 -27.08 -18.67
N GLY A 137 -8.96 -26.40 -17.53
CA GLY A 137 -9.66 -26.89 -16.33
C GLY A 137 -8.93 -28.01 -15.56
N THR A 138 -7.66 -28.29 -15.89
CA THR A 138 -6.88 -29.35 -15.24
C THR A 138 -5.61 -28.81 -14.57
N ALA A 139 -5.17 -29.45 -13.50
CA ALA A 139 -3.89 -29.11 -12.84
C ALA A 139 -2.68 -29.26 -13.76
N LYS A 140 -2.79 -30.05 -14.84
CA LYS A 140 -1.71 -30.20 -15.82
C LYS A 140 -1.42 -28.93 -16.62
N ALA A 141 -2.30 -27.93 -16.57
CA ALA A 141 -2.05 -26.61 -17.16
C ALA A 141 -1.25 -25.66 -16.25
N HIS A 142 -0.93 -26.06 -15.01
CA HIS A 142 -0.34 -25.17 -14.00
C HIS A 142 1.18 -24.97 -14.17
N GLY A 143 1.95 -26.05 -14.13
CA GLY A 143 3.41 -25.99 -13.97
C GLY A 143 4.22 -26.63 -15.09
N GLU A 144 3.56 -27.11 -16.15
CA GLU A 144 4.20 -27.83 -17.26
C GLU A 144 3.93 -27.11 -18.59
N ALA A 145 4.90 -27.15 -19.50
CA ALA A 145 4.67 -26.70 -20.87
C ALA A 145 3.61 -27.58 -21.54
N LEU A 146 2.68 -26.97 -22.29
CA LEU A 146 1.59 -27.69 -22.97
C LEU A 146 2.10 -28.76 -23.95
N GLY A 147 3.27 -28.52 -24.56
CA GLY A 147 3.84 -29.34 -25.64
C GLY A 147 3.41 -28.87 -27.03
N ALA A 148 4.20 -29.17 -28.06
CA ALA A 148 4.03 -28.62 -29.41
C ALA A 148 2.65 -28.92 -30.03
N GLU A 149 2.17 -30.16 -29.91
CA GLU A 149 0.85 -30.55 -30.42
C GLU A 149 -0.29 -29.81 -29.73
N GLU A 150 -0.24 -29.70 -28.39
CA GLU A 150 -1.27 -28.99 -27.64
C GLU A 150 -1.25 -27.49 -27.92
N ILE A 151 -0.06 -26.91 -28.10
CA ILE A 151 0.12 -25.51 -28.52
C ILE A 151 -0.52 -25.25 -29.89
N LYS A 152 -0.37 -26.18 -30.84
CA LYS A 152 -1.01 -26.09 -32.16
C LYS A 152 -2.54 -26.10 -32.03
N LEU A 153 -3.09 -27.05 -31.26
CA LEU A 153 -4.53 -27.14 -31.00
C LEU A 153 -5.07 -25.91 -30.27
N THR A 154 -4.30 -25.35 -29.34
CA THR A 154 -4.65 -24.12 -28.62
C THR A 154 -4.71 -22.93 -29.58
N ARG A 155 -3.74 -22.78 -30.49
CA ARG A 155 -3.77 -21.75 -31.54
C ARG A 155 -4.99 -21.89 -32.43
N GLU A 156 -5.31 -23.11 -32.88
CA GLU A 156 -6.49 -23.39 -33.69
C GLU A 156 -7.79 -23.01 -32.95
N SER A 157 -7.91 -23.37 -31.67
CA SER A 157 -9.07 -23.03 -30.82
C SER A 157 -9.23 -21.54 -30.55
N LEU A 158 -8.12 -20.79 -30.49
CA LEU A 158 -8.12 -19.35 -30.26
C LEU A 158 -8.15 -18.54 -31.56
N HIS A 159 -8.10 -19.22 -32.72
CA HIS A 159 -7.90 -18.61 -34.03
C HIS A 159 -6.64 -17.71 -34.09
N TRP A 160 -5.60 -18.07 -33.34
CA TRP A 160 -4.34 -17.33 -33.29
C TRP A 160 -3.37 -17.85 -34.36
N THR A 161 -3.20 -17.09 -35.44
CA THR A 161 -2.40 -17.51 -36.60
C THR A 161 -0.95 -17.08 -36.55
N ALA A 162 -0.59 -16.12 -35.70
CA ALA A 162 0.78 -15.62 -35.64
C ALA A 162 1.75 -16.68 -35.07
N PRO A 163 2.97 -16.79 -35.65
CA PRO A 163 4.05 -17.65 -35.15
C PRO A 163 4.44 -17.38 -33.69
N ALA A 164 5.30 -18.25 -33.14
CA ALA A 164 5.83 -18.03 -31.80
C ALA A 164 6.63 -16.72 -31.74
N PHE A 165 6.34 -15.90 -30.73
CA PHE A 165 6.95 -14.59 -30.50
C PHE A 165 6.69 -13.52 -31.57
N GLU A 166 5.79 -13.78 -32.52
CA GLU A 166 5.31 -12.79 -33.48
C GLU A 166 3.97 -12.22 -32.99
N ILE A 167 3.92 -10.89 -32.85
CA ILE A 167 2.72 -10.16 -32.43
C ILE A 167 2.35 -9.21 -33.58
N PRO A 168 1.13 -9.30 -34.13
CA PRO A 168 0.68 -8.40 -35.19
C PRO A 168 0.72 -6.92 -34.76
N ALA A 169 0.95 -6.03 -35.73
CA ALA A 169 1.11 -4.60 -35.45
C ALA A 169 -0.15 -3.97 -34.83
N GLU A 170 -1.33 -4.43 -35.23
CA GLU A 170 -2.62 -4.01 -34.68
C GLU A 170 -2.75 -4.36 -33.20
N VAL A 171 -2.23 -5.51 -32.76
CA VAL A 171 -2.23 -5.90 -31.35
C VAL A 171 -1.29 -4.99 -30.56
N TYR A 172 -0.12 -4.65 -31.11
CA TYR A 172 0.75 -3.65 -30.47
C TYR A 172 0.06 -2.29 -30.34
N GLN A 173 -0.65 -1.83 -31.38
CA GLN A 173 -1.36 -0.56 -31.36
C GLN A 173 -2.47 -0.53 -30.30
N ASP A 174 -3.22 -1.62 -30.16
CA ASP A 174 -4.28 -1.74 -29.14
C ASP A 174 -3.72 -1.76 -27.70
N TRP A 175 -2.52 -2.29 -27.50
CA TRP A 175 -1.88 -2.43 -26.18
C TRP A 175 -0.94 -1.28 -25.81
N ASP A 176 -0.51 -0.46 -26.77
CA ASP A 176 0.44 0.61 -26.51
C ASP A 176 -0.12 1.62 -25.50
N ALA A 177 0.65 1.89 -24.45
CA ALA A 177 0.28 2.80 -23.38
C ALA A 177 1.26 3.98 -23.26
N LYS A 178 2.24 4.12 -24.17
CA LYS A 178 3.31 5.12 -24.02
C LYS A 178 2.75 6.54 -24.09
N GLU A 179 1.91 6.83 -25.08
CA GLU A 179 1.35 8.17 -25.24
C GLU A 179 0.43 8.55 -24.07
N ARG A 180 -0.47 7.64 -23.69
CA ARG A 180 -1.37 7.82 -22.54
C ARG A 180 -0.59 7.97 -21.23
N GLY A 181 0.44 7.15 -21.03
CA GLY A 181 1.32 7.19 -19.86
C GLY A 181 2.08 8.51 -19.77
N ALA A 182 2.75 8.91 -20.86
CA ALA A 182 3.48 10.18 -20.92
C ALA A 182 2.57 11.38 -20.66
N LYS A 183 1.35 11.37 -21.20
CA LYS A 183 0.35 12.41 -20.89
C LYS A 183 -0.04 12.43 -19.41
N THR A 184 -0.32 11.27 -18.83
CA THR A 184 -0.75 11.16 -17.42
C THR A 184 0.37 11.62 -16.48
N GLU A 185 1.61 11.27 -16.77
CA GLU A 185 2.79 11.73 -16.03
C GLU A 185 3.05 13.23 -16.22
N ALA A 186 2.91 13.76 -17.44
CA ALA A 186 3.01 15.20 -17.70
C ALA A 186 1.96 15.99 -16.91
N ASP A 187 0.70 15.54 -16.92
CA ASP A 187 -0.38 16.15 -16.14
C ASP A 187 -0.06 16.12 -14.63
N TRP A 188 0.54 15.03 -14.13
CA TRP A 188 1.00 14.96 -12.73
C TRP A 188 2.17 15.90 -12.45
N ASN A 189 3.14 16.02 -13.36
CA ASN A 189 4.28 16.93 -13.23
C ASN A 189 3.83 18.40 -13.15
N GLU A 190 2.80 18.78 -13.90
CA GLU A 190 2.19 20.12 -13.79
C GLU A 190 1.55 20.34 -12.41
N LYS A 191 0.80 19.35 -11.90
CA LYS A 191 0.25 19.40 -10.53
C LYS A 191 1.34 19.50 -9.48
N PHE A 192 2.42 18.73 -9.62
CA PHE A 192 3.53 18.74 -8.69
C PHE A 192 4.31 20.07 -8.75
N ALA A 193 4.47 20.67 -9.93
CA ALA A 193 5.07 22.00 -10.08
C ALA A 193 4.23 23.08 -9.37
N ALA A 194 2.90 23.05 -9.52
CA ALA A 194 1.99 23.94 -8.80
C ALA A 194 2.05 23.70 -7.27
N TYR A 195 2.11 22.44 -6.85
CA TYR A 195 2.30 22.07 -5.45
C TYR A 195 3.63 22.60 -4.88
N ALA A 196 4.73 22.46 -5.63
CA ALA A 196 6.04 22.93 -5.20
C ALA A 196 6.13 24.46 -5.11
N ALA A 197 5.40 25.18 -5.96
CA ALA A 197 5.29 26.64 -5.86
C ALA A 197 4.50 27.07 -4.60
N ALA A 198 3.43 26.35 -4.26
CA ALA A 198 2.60 26.65 -3.10
C ALA A 198 3.18 26.16 -1.76
N PHE A 199 3.88 25.02 -1.78
CA PHE A 199 4.39 24.30 -0.61
C PHE A 199 5.85 23.84 -0.80
N PRO A 200 6.81 24.78 -0.94
CA PRO A 200 8.18 24.45 -1.33
C PRO A 200 8.89 23.49 -0.35
N GLU A 201 8.67 23.65 0.95
CA GLU A 201 9.25 22.78 1.97
C GLU A 201 8.70 21.35 1.88
N LEU A 202 7.38 21.19 1.72
CA LEU A 202 6.74 19.88 1.59
C LEU A 202 7.12 19.20 0.28
N ALA A 203 7.21 19.93 -0.83
CA ALA A 203 7.63 19.36 -2.11
C ALA A 203 9.09 18.90 -2.10
N SER A 204 9.97 19.66 -1.45
CA SER A 204 11.36 19.23 -1.23
C SER A 204 11.41 17.95 -0.38
N GLU A 205 10.60 17.89 0.67
CA GLU A 205 10.55 16.74 1.58
C GLU A 205 9.96 15.48 0.93
N PHE A 206 8.88 15.64 0.17
CA PHE A 206 8.31 14.57 -0.65
C PHE A 206 9.35 14.02 -1.62
N THR A 207 10.02 14.90 -2.37
CA THR A 207 11.05 14.52 -3.35
C THR A 207 12.20 13.75 -2.70
N ARG A 208 12.71 14.25 -1.57
CA ARG A 208 13.79 13.60 -0.81
C ARG A 208 13.40 12.18 -0.40
N ARG A 209 12.22 12.02 0.20
CA ARG A 209 11.71 10.73 0.70
C ARG A 209 11.41 9.75 -0.43
N MET A 210 10.85 10.21 -1.54
CA MET A 210 10.61 9.34 -2.71
C MET A 210 11.90 8.87 -3.38
N LYS A 211 13.01 9.61 -3.24
CA LYS A 211 14.34 9.16 -3.68
C LYS A 211 15.05 8.24 -2.69
N GLY A 212 14.53 8.08 -1.47
CA GLY A 212 15.21 7.36 -0.40
C GLY A 212 16.47 8.07 0.13
N GLU A 213 16.57 9.39 -0.04
CA GLU A 213 17.69 10.19 0.46
C GLU A 213 17.47 10.52 1.95
N LEU A 214 18.49 10.41 2.80
CA LEU A 214 18.40 10.81 4.21
C LEU A 214 18.44 12.35 4.39
N PRO A 215 17.94 12.92 5.50
CA PRO A 215 18.09 14.34 5.78
C PRO A 215 19.55 14.77 5.81
N LYS A 216 19.84 15.99 5.35
CA LYS A 216 21.23 16.51 5.25
C LYS A 216 21.99 16.46 6.57
N ASN A 217 21.31 16.62 7.70
CA ASN A 217 21.88 16.59 9.05
C ASN A 217 21.91 15.18 9.68
N PHE A 218 21.53 14.11 8.96
CA PHE A 218 21.47 12.76 9.52
C PHE A 218 22.78 12.32 10.16
N HIS A 219 23.93 12.58 9.53
CA HIS A 219 25.22 12.21 10.08
C HIS A 219 25.50 12.89 11.43
N GLN A 220 25.09 14.14 11.59
CA GLN A 220 25.22 14.86 12.86
C GLN A 220 24.27 14.26 13.91
N VAL A 221 23.01 13.98 13.55
CA VAL A 221 22.04 13.33 14.45
C VAL A 221 22.56 11.98 14.93
N ALA A 222 23.11 11.17 14.03
CA ALA A 222 23.69 9.87 14.37
C ALA A 222 24.90 10.01 15.30
N PHE A 223 25.79 10.96 15.01
CA PHE A 223 26.95 11.25 15.84
C PHE A 223 26.53 11.71 17.26
N ASP A 224 25.65 12.70 17.34
CA ASP A 224 25.15 13.23 18.62
C ASP A 224 24.44 12.16 19.43
N THR A 225 23.69 11.27 18.78
CA THR A 225 23.03 10.14 19.44
C THR A 225 24.04 9.18 20.06
N VAL A 226 25.14 8.87 19.37
CA VAL A 226 26.20 8.01 19.89
C VAL A 226 26.98 8.69 21.02
N VAL A 227 27.31 9.97 20.87
CA VAL A 227 27.99 10.75 21.92
C VAL A 227 27.14 10.83 23.18
N ALA A 228 25.86 11.18 23.05
CA ALA A 228 24.93 11.26 24.18
C ALA A 228 24.77 9.90 24.88
N ALA A 229 24.76 8.79 24.14
CA ALA A 229 24.73 7.45 24.73
C ALA A 229 26.03 7.12 25.48
N HIS A 230 27.18 7.53 24.92
CA HIS A 230 28.48 7.35 25.56
C HIS A 230 28.59 8.15 26.88
N GLU A 231 28.29 9.45 26.85
CA GLU A 231 28.45 10.36 28.00
C GLU A 231 27.57 9.99 29.20
N LYS A 232 26.36 9.45 28.97
CA LYS A 232 25.48 9.08 30.07
C LYS A 232 25.91 7.80 30.80
N HIS A 233 26.70 6.93 30.17
CA HIS A 233 27.18 5.67 30.72
C HIS A 233 26.07 4.82 31.40
N GLU A 234 24.85 4.81 30.84
CA GLU A 234 23.72 4.11 31.46
C GLU A 234 23.87 2.58 31.37
N THR A 235 23.66 1.88 32.49
CA THR A 235 23.52 0.42 32.51
C THR A 235 22.06 0.06 32.21
N VAL A 236 21.76 -0.26 30.95
CA VAL A 236 20.42 -0.62 30.49
C VAL A 236 20.43 -1.88 29.61
N ALA A 237 19.31 -2.58 29.54
CA ALA A 237 19.13 -3.66 28.57
C ALA A 237 19.20 -3.13 27.13
N SER A 238 19.73 -3.90 26.18
CA SER A 238 19.88 -3.47 24.78
C SER A 238 18.57 -3.07 24.10
N ARG A 239 17.43 -3.68 24.46
CA ARG A 239 16.10 -3.22 24.01
C ARG A 239 15.77 -1.79 24.45
N LYS A 240 16.21 -1.39 25.65
CA LYS A 240 16.04 -0.02 26.15
C LYS A 240 17.02 0.92 25.46
N ALA A 241 18.26 0.48 25.22
CA ALA A 241 19.21 1.22 24.40
C ALA A 241 18.67 1.47 22.97
N SER A 242 18.01 0.47 22.36
CA SER A 242 17.32 0.63 21.08
C SER A 242 16.23 1.70 21.15
N GLN A 243 15.38 1.70 22.18
CA GLN A 243 14.39 2.77 22.36
C GLN A 243 15.03 4.14 22.50
N LEU A 244 16.12 4.27 23.27
CA LEU A 244 16.83 5.54 23.43
C LEU A 244 17.39 6.06 22.09
N ALA A 245 17.92 5.18 21.24
CA ALA A 245 18.33 5.55 19.90
C ALA A 245 17.13 5.93 19.02
N LEU A 246 16.02 5.20 19.12
CA LEU A 246 14.78 5.51 18.40
C LEU A 246 14.24 6.90 18.78
N GLU A 247 14.30 7.33 20.05
CA GLU A 247 13.86 8.68 20.45
C GLU A 247 14.58 9.78 19.65
N SER A 248 15.89 9.64 19.43
CA SER A 248 16.65 10.58 18.60
C SER A 248 16.29 10.49 17.12
N PHE A 249 16.30 9.28 16.55
CA PHE A 249 16.11 9.11 15.11
C PHE A 249 14.69 9.42 14.67
N THR A 250 13.68 9.00 15.42
CA THR A 250 12.28 9.27 15.08
C THR A 250 11.90 10.75 15.20
N ALA A 251 12.61 11.53 16.02
CA ALA A 251 12.47 12.98 16.07
C ALA A 251 13.06 13.67 14.83
N ALA A 252 14.16 13.14 14.30
CA ALA A 252 14.90 13.74 13.19
C ALA A 252 14.51 13.23 11.80
N LEU A 253 13.94 12.03 11.71
CA LEU A 253 13.59 11.34 10.48
C LEU A 253 12.07 11.26 10.36
N PRO A 254 11.40 12.22 9.69
CA PRO A 254 9.94 12.21 9.50
C PRO A 254 9.45 10.97 8.74
N GLU A 255 10.30 10.34 7.93
CA GLU A 255 10.03 9.11 7.18
C GLU A 255 10.08 7.83 8.01
N MET A 256 10.53 7.84 9.27
CA MET A 256 10.58 6.61 10.07
C MET A 256 9.17 6.14 10.46
N LEU A 257 8.66 5.15 9.71
CA LEU A 257 7.42 4.43 10.00
C LEU A 257 7.74 3.10 10.71
N GLY A 258 7.55 3.10 12.03
CA GLY A 258 7.86 1.95 12.89
C GLY A 258 6.62 1.19 13.34
N GLY A 259 6.81 0.11 14.10
CA GLY A 259 5.70 -0.61 14.73
C GLY A 259 6.13 -1.82 15.54
N SER A 260 5.15 -2.61 15.96
CA SER A 260 5.38 -3.91 16.60
C SER A 260 4.16 -4.82 16.44
N ALA A 261 4.44 -6.12 16.31
CA ALA A 261 3.44 -7.18 16.41
C ALA A 261 3.04 -7.41 17.88
N ASP A 262 2.17 -6.54 18.39
CA ASP A 262 1.58 -6.57 19.74
C ASP A 262 2.56 -6.58 20.94
N LEU A 263 3.84 -6.27 20.70
CA LEU A 263 4.89 -6.28 21.72
C LEU A 263 5.50 -4.89 21.93
N THR A 264 4.75 -3.82 21.64
CA THR A 264 5.26 -2.43 21.66
C THR A 264 6.00 -2.09 22.95
N GLY A 265 5.41 -2.35 24.12
CA GLY A 265 6.01 -2.06 25.43
C GLY A 265 7.11 -3.05 25.84
N SER A 266 7.18 -4.22 25.21
CA SER A 266 8.20 -5.25 25.50
C SER A 266 9.43 -5.09 24.63
N ASN A 267 9.23 -4.77 23.35
CA ASN A 267 10.26 -4.47 22.36
C ASN A 267 10.75 -3.02 22.47
N LEU A 268 9.95 -2.13 23.07
CA LEU A 268 10.22 -0.71 23.27
C LEU A 268 10.37 0.08 21.96
N THR A 269 9.44 -0.10 21.02
CA THR A 269 9.53 0.50 19.68
C THR A 269 8.80 1.85 19.52
N ASN A 270 8.00 2.27 20.51
CA ASN A 270 7.34 3.57 20.50
C ASN A 270 8.22 4.65 21.16
N THR A 271 8.06 5.88 20.68
CA THR A 271 8.80 7.07 21.14
C THR A 271 7.83 8.23 21.34
N LYS A 272 8.31 9.35 21.89
CA LYS A 272 7.48 10.57 21.99
C LYS A 272 7.16 11.18 20.62
N SER A 273 8.01 10.97 19.62
CA SER A 273 7.92 11.57 18.29
C SER A 273 7.14 10.73 17.27
N THR A 274 6.76 9.51 17.63
CA THR A 274 5.98 8.59 16.79
C THR A 274 4.73 8.12 17.53
N PRO A 275 3.69 8.99 17.65
CA PRO A 275 2.42 8.57 18.20
C PRO A 275 1.82 7.44 17.36
N ALA A 276 0.93 6.68 18.00
CA ALA A 276 0.35 5.51 17.36
C ALA A 276 -0.50 5.91 16.14
N LEU A 277 -0.26 5.25 15.00
CA LEU A 277 -1.05 5.42 13.78
C LEU A 277 -2.48 4.95 14.03
N ARG A 278 -3.45 5.80 13.71
CA ARG A 278 -4.88 5.53 13.89
C ARG A 278 -5.66 5.93 12.65
N PHE A 279 -6.78 5.26 12.46
CA PHE A 279 -7.74 5.51 11.40
C PHE A 279 -9.08 5.81 12.04
N ASP A 280 -9.79 6.79 11.50
CA ASP A 280 -11.15 7.09 11.94
C ASP A 280 -12.04 5.88 11.63
N ALA A 281 -12.78 5.39 12.63
CA ALA A 281 -13.54 4.15 12.49
C ALA A 281 -14.70 4.26 11.47
N LYS A 282 -15.20 5.47 11.20
CA LYS A 282 -16.37 5.71 10.34
C LYS A 282 -16.01 6.02 8.90
N THR A 283 -14.96 6.80 8.70
CA THR A 283 -14.49 7.26 7.38
C THR A 283 -13.27 6.47 6.92
N GLY A 284 -12.48 5.92 7.82
CA GLY A 284 -11.19 5.32 7.47
C GLY A 284 -10.09 6.36 7.21
N ALA A 285 -10.35 7.66 7.33
CA ALA A 285 -9.33 8.69 7.19
C ALA A 285 -8.21 8.48 8.22
N VAL A 286 -6.97 8.83 7.84
CA VAL A 286 -5.84 8.83 8.79
C VAL A 286 -6.13 9.90 9.85
N VAL A 287 -6.05 9.52 11.13
CA VAL A 287 -6.21 10.48 12.23
C VAL A 287 -4.97 11.35 12.30
N LEU A 288 -5.15 12.66 12.13
CA LEU A 288 -4.09 13.65 12.23
C LEU A 288 -4.02 14.19 13.67
N GLY A 289 -2.83 14.16 14.26
CA GLY A 289 -2.52 14.80 15.52
C GLY A 289 -2.06 16.25 15.34
N GLU A 290 -1.91 16.97 16.44
CA GLU A 290 -1.29 18.29 16.44
C GLU A 290 0.18 18.18 16.02
N PRO A 291 0.69 19.11 15.19
CA PRO A 291 2.11 19.19 14.93
C PRO A 291 2.87 19.33 16.26
N PRO A 292 4.06 18.72 16.42
CA PRO A 292 4.90 18.98 17.57
C PRO A 292 5.09 20.51 17.67
N GLN A 293 4.76 21.11 18.82
CA GLN A 293 5.01 22.53 19.03
C GLN A 293 6.50 22.79 18.79
N ALA A 294 6.83 23.56 17.75
CA ALA A 294 8.14 24.15 17.64
C ALA A 294 8.39 24.90 18.95
N ALA A 295 9.54 24.68 19.60
CA ALA A 295 9.90 25.41 20.80
C ALA A 295 9.82 26.90 20.47
N ALA A 296 8.76 27.57 20.93
CA ALA A 296 8.56 28.98 20.67
C ALA A 296 9.75 29.72 21.29
N GLN A 297 10.59 30.35 20.44
CA GLN A 297 11.42 31.44 20.91
C GLN A 297 10.45 32.51 21.41
N ALA A 298 10.43 32.71 22.73
CA ALA A 298 9.65 33.74 23.38
C ALA A 298 10.13 35.11 22.87
N ALA A 299 9.42 35.67 21.89
CA ALA A 299 9.36 37.10 21.69
C ALA A 299 8.05 37.56 22.34
N GLU A 300 8.16 38.16 23.52
CA GLU A 300 7.07 38.92 24.13
C GLU A 300 6.81 40.15 23.26
N ASP A 301 5.73 40.13 22.47
CA ASP A 301 5.20 41.33 21.84
C ASP A 301 3.75 41.53 22.31
N GLU A 302 3.53 42.69 22.93
CA GLU A 302 2.29 43.08 23.58
C GLU A 302 1.12 43.14 22.57
N ALA A 303 0.06 42.37 22.83
CA ALA A 303 -1.13 42.36 22.01
C ALA A 303 -1.98 43.64 22.21
N LYS A 304 -2.19 44.40 21.14
CA LYS A 304 -3.26 45.41 21.05
C LYS A 304 -4.63 44.74 20.88
N PRO A 305 -5.67 45.14 21.64
CA PRO A 305 -7.02 44.58 21.48
C PRO A 305 -7.76 45.28 20.34
N GLY A 306 -8.30 44.52 19.36
CA GLY A 306 -9.27 45.07 18.41
C GLY A 306 -9.20 44.59 16.95
N SER A 307 -8.66 43.40 16.66
CA SER A 307 -8.74 42.82 15.31
C SER A 307 -9.59 41.55 15.33
N THR A 308 -10.75 41.59 14.67
CA THR A 308 -11.45 40.38 14.23
C THR A 308 -10.61 39.75 13.14
N ALA A 309 -9.60 38.98 13.53
CA ALA A 309 -8.84 38.16 12.61
C ALA A 309 -9.75 37.04 12.11
N ASP A 310 -9.98 37.01 10.79
CA ASP A 310 -10.37 35.77 10.13
C ASP A 310 -9.44 34.66 10.63
N ALA A 311 -10.03 33.61 11.20
CA ALA A 311 -9.26 32.54 11.80
C ALA A 311 -8.29 31.98 10.75
N ALA A 312 -6.98 32.19 10.98
CA ALA A 312 -5.95 31.60 10.14
C ALA A 312 -6.25 30.10 9.97
N PRO A 313 -6.13 29.54 8.76
CA PRO A 313 -6.39 28.12 8.54
C PRO A 313 -5.58 27.30 9.53
N LYS A 314 -6.24 26.36 10.22
CA LYS A 314 -5.58 25.49 11.19
C LYS A 314 -4.41 24.78 10.49
N PRO A 315 -3.23 24.69 11.14
CA PRO A 315 -2.10 24.00 10.55
C PRO A 315 -2.48 22.55 10.22
N HIS A 316 -2.01 22.05 9.07
CA HIS A 316 -2.20 20.65 8.67
C HIS A 316 -1.60 19.75 9.75
N GLY A 317 -2.39 18.76 10.21
CA GLY A 317 -1.94 17.86 11.27
C GLY A 317 -0.90 16.85 10.80
N VAL A 318 -0.32 16.11 11.75
CA VAL A 318 0.70 15.09 11.48
C VAL A 318 0.13 13.69 11.70
N ILE A 319 0.54 12.73 10.88
CA ILE A 319 0.09 11.34 11.08
C ILE A 319 0.78 10.71 12.29
N GLY A 320 0.15 9.69 12.87
CA GLY A 320 0.87 8.74 13.72
C GLY A 320 1.81 7.86 12.88
N ARG A 321 3.02 7.61 13.38
CA ARG A 321 4.08 6.87 12.66
C ARG A 321 4.52 5.58 13.39
N HIS A 322 3.71 5.12 14.35
CA HIS A 322 3.92 3.85 15.04
C HIS A 322 2.73 2.91 14.83
N ILE A 323 2.95 1.78 14.16
CA ILE A 323 1.92 0.83 13.76
C ILE A 323 1.77 -0.27 14.82
N ASN A 324 0.54 -0.49 15.27
CA ASN A 324 0.16 -1.67 16.02
C ASN A 324 -0.32 -2.75 15.04
N TYR A 325 0.54 -3.72 14.72
CA TYR A 325 0.23 -4.77 13.73
C TYR A 325 -0.67 -5.90 14.30
N GLY A 326 -0.82 -5.97 15.63
CA GLY A 326 -1.38 -7.14 16.31
C GLY A 326 -0.44 -8.35 16.22
N VAL A 327 -0.88 -9.52 16.65
CA VAL A 327 -0.07 -10.77 16.61
C VAL A 327 -0.04 -11.32 15.18
N ARG A 328 0.76 -10.68 14.33
CA ARG A 328 0.80 -10.85 12.87
C ARG A 328 2.21 -10.64 12.33
N GLU A 329 3.16 -11.43 12.80
CA GLU A 329 4.60 -11.21 12.53
C GLU A 329 4.91 -11.34 11.03
N PHE A 330 4.33 -12.34 10.37
CA PHE A 330 4.65 -12.61 8.96
C PHE A 330 3.98 -11.57 8.05
N GLY A 331 2.71 -11.24 8.33
CA GLY A 331 1.98 -10.15 7.70
C GLY A 331 2.68 -8.82 7.90
N MET A 332 3.13 -8.50 9.12
CA MET A 332 3.92 -7.30 9.43
C MET A 332 5.17 -7.21 8.57
N ALA A 333 6.01 -8.24 8.56
CA ALA A 333 7.26 -8.23 7.80
C ALA A 333 7.03 -8.03 6.29
N ALA A 334 6.03 -8.71 5.72
CA ALA A 334 5.72 -8.56 4.30
C ALA A 334 5.02 -7.22 3.96
N VAL A 335 4.23 -6.67 4.88
CA VAL A 335 3.66 -5.31 4.75
C VAL A 335 4.79 -4.28 4.77
N MET A 336 5.77 -4.40 5.67
CA MET A 336 6.94 -3.51 5.72
C MET A 336 7.73 -3.54 4.40
N ASN A 337 7.91 -4.72 3.78
CA ASN A 337 8.52 -4.80 2.44
C ASN A 337 7.70 -4.03 1.39
N GLY A 338 6.37 -4.09 1.47
CA GLY A 338 5.48 -3.34 0.58
C GLY A 338 5.60 -1.81 0.75
N VAL A 339 5.72 -1.35 2.00
CA VAL A 339 5.99 0.06 2.31
C VAL A 339 7.33 0.50 1.73
N ALA A 340 8.39 -0.28 1.96
CA ALA A 340 9.74 0.04 1.47
C ALA A 340 9.82 0.10 -0.06
N VAL A 341 9.15 -0.81 -0.77
CA VAL A 341 9.12 -0.82 -2.25
C VAL A 341 8.27 0.32 -2.83
N HIS A 342 7.25 0.78 -2.10
CA HIS A 342 6.46 1.94 -2.52
C HIS A 342 7.31 3.22 -2.55
N GLY A 343 8.22 3.37 -1.58
CA GLY A 343 9.00 4.59 -1.37
C GLY A 343 8.24 5.63 -0.55
N GLY A 344 8.99 6.54 0.08
CA GLY A 344 8.47 7.59 0.95
C GLY A 344 8.57 7.32 2.46
N TYR A 345 8.84 6.08 2.88
CA TYR A 345 9.09 5.65 4.27
C TYR A 345 10.20 4.59 4.31
#